data_AF-A0A1Q6R3I5-F1
#
_entry.id   AF-A0A1Q6R3I5-F1
#
_cell.length_a   1.000
_cell.length_b   1.000
_cell.length_c   1.000
_cell.angle_alpha   90.00
_cell.angle_beta   90.00
_cell.angle_gamma   90.00
#
_symmetry.space_group_name_H-M   'P 1'
#
loop_
_entity.id
_entity.type
_entity.pdbx_description
1 polymer ?
#
loop_
_entity_poly.entity_id
_entity_poly.type
_entity_poly.pdbx_seq_one_letter_code
_entity_poly.pdbx_strand_id
1 'polypeptide(L)'
;MLKRFFPLILSSLLLALALPCNAQNKLNNPFLPSPANVGQTVAVNIPTLPQPISERLACYSLSYARAKDVQEALAPHFGSKLGLDTITNSLILLGDEQSHARLRQLLPKLDIATRQVTLEAKIIAVSREDSKNLGVRWDWDTIPQRKQEANDSDSDSSNYDGSFKFWRGFAFRFNATLNALISNGKARILATPRIITIPGKEASIFIGDHIPVQTEKHDSSGSYTATEYLDAGIKLQYAPIISEDGKMATASVHTEVSTPVLISELKNYRITSRTADTNVRMYSGETLVIGGLISEEQQRTMQKVPFLSKIPLLGELFKNRSRSHSKTEVLLLLTPHITEAGASPAIYNEGLMNEEGN
;
A
#
# COMPACT_ATOMS: atom_id res chain seq x y z
N MET A 1 49.33 -31.47 45.12
CA MET A 1 50.69 -30.87 45.10
C MET A 1 50.50 -29.36 45.25
N LEU A 2 50.73 -28.84 46.47
CA LEU A 2 51.85 -27.96 46.85
C LEU A 2 51.71 -26.54 46.27
N LYS A 3 51.85 -25.42 47.00
CA LYS A 3 52.03 -25.09 48.43
C LYS A 3 52.08 -23.54 48.46
N ARG A 4 51.29 -22.91 49.33
CA ARG A 4 51.66 -21.87 50.34
C ARG A 4 52.74 -20.82 49.97
N PHE A 5 52.52 -19.53 50.31
CA PHE A 5 53.02 -18.88 51.55
C PHE A 5 52.86 -17.33 51.55
N PHE A 6 52.27 -16.81 52.64
CA PHE A 6 52.39 -15.45 53.23
C PHE A 6 53.86 -15.18 53.71
N PRO A 7 54.35 -13.98 54.12
CA PRO A 7 53.84 -13.06 55.21
C PRO A 7 53.98 -11.52 54.93
N LEU A 8 53.25 -10.56 55.53
CA LEU A 8 53.16 -9.99 56.91
C LEU A 8 54.31 -9.00 57.32
N ILE A 9 53.95 -7.97 58.13
CA ILE A 9 54.74 -7.03 59.00
C ILE A 9 54.75 -5.55 58.49
N LEU A 10 54.46 -4.43 59.20
CA LEU A 10 54.89 -3.87 60.53
C LEU A 10 53.91 -2.70 60.93
N SER A 11 53.27 -2.63 62.11
CA SER A 11 53.64 -2.02 63.42
C SER A 11 53.61 -0.47 63.58
N SER A 12 52.79 0.04 64.52
CA SER A 12 53.14 0.91 65.69
C SER A 12 51.84 1.39 66.36
N LEU A 13 51.43 0.94 67.56
CA LEU A 13 51.91 1.26 68.92
C LEU A 13 51.82 2.75 69.30
N LEU A 14 50.81 3.13 70.11
CA LEU A 14 51.03 4.02 71.26
C LEU A 14 50.03 3.71 72.38
N LEU A 15 50.57 3.84 73.60
CA LEU A 15 50.17 3.27 74.88
C LEU A 15 49.58 4.37 75.78
N ALA A 16 48.53 4.08 76.56
CA ALA A 16 48.32 4.73 77.86
C ALA A 16 47.44 3.87 78.78
N LEU A 17 47.99 3.59 79.97
CA LEU A 17 47.45 2.79 81.06
C LEU A 17 46.38 3.54 81.87
N ALA A 18 45.41 2.80 82.43
CA ALA A 18 45.05 2.82 83.86
C ALA A 18 44.00 1.73 84.19
N LEU A 19 44.30 0.86 85.16
CA LEU A 19 43.37 -0.05 85.86
C LEU A 19 43.08 0.51 87.27
N PRO A 20 42.25 -0.13 88.13
CA PRO A 20 40.90 0.34 88.46
C PRO A 20 40.80 0.75 89.94
N CYS A 21 39.68 1.34 90.37
CA CYS A 21 39.35 1.37 91.79
C CYS A 21 37.84 1.18 92.02
N ASN A 22 37.58 0.48 93.10
CA ASN A 22 36.36 -0.22 93.47
C ASN A 22 35.45 0.66 94.35
N ALA A 23 34.17 0.27 94.42
CA ALA A 23 33.24 0.45 95.53
C ALA A 23 32.64 1.86 95.79
N GLN A 24 31.32 2.00 95.66
CA GLN A 24 30.32 1.95 96.75
C GLN A 24 29.04 2.77 96.47
N ASN A 25 27.91 2.10 96.71
CA ASN A 25 26.58 2.60 97.09
C ASN A 25 25.89 3.68 96.24
N LYS A 26 24.92 3.24 95.43
CA LYS A 26 23.68 3.99 95.22
C LYS A 26 22.52 3.27 95.90
N LEU A 27 21.88 3.99 96.82
CA LEU A 27 20.67 3.62 97.53
C LEU A 27 19.54 3.30 96.53
N ASN A 28 18.94 2.11 96.63
CA ASN A 28 17.73 1.78 95.90
C ASN A 28 16.51 2.39 96.62
N ASN A 29 15.80 3.28 95.93
CA ASN A 29 14.56 3.88 96.39
C ASN A 29 13.40 2.86 96.20
N PRO A 30 12.72 2.41 97.27
CA PRO A 30 11.70 1.36 97.21
C PRO A 30 10.35 1.81 96.64
N PHE A 31 10.21 3.06 96.17
CA PHE A 31 8.95 3.60 95.63
C PHE A 31 8.93 3.74 94.09
N LEU A 32 9.91 3.19 93.37
CA LEU A 32 9.87 3.12 91.92
C LEU A 32 9.24 1.78 91.47
N PRO A 33 8.18 1.77 90.65
CA PRO A 33 7.72 0.53 90.03
C PRO A 33 8.81 -0.01 89.09
N SER A 34 9.11 -1.30 89.24
CA SER A 34 10.00 -2.07 88.35
C SER A 34 9.47 -2.00 86.91
N PRO A 35 10.32 -1.87 85.87
CA PRO A 35 9.86 -1.86 84.48
C PRO A 35 9.42 -3.27 84.07
N ALA A 36 8.17 -3.61 84.37
CA ALA A 36 7.48 -4.72 83.73
C ALA A 36 6.93 -4.24 82.38
N ASN A 37 7.39 -4.89 81.30
CA ASN A 37 6.79 -4.89 79.96
C ASN A 37 6.51 -3.53 79.30
N VAL A 38 7.54 -2.90 78.74
CA VAL A 38 7.39 -2.00 77.59
C VAL A 38 8.32 -2.49 76.48
N GLY A 39 7.86 -3.50 75.76
CA GLY A 39 8.61 -4.17 74.70
C GLY A 39 7.70 -4.75 73.63
N GLN A 40 6.58 -4.08 73.34
CA GLN A 40 5.82 -4.30 72.11
C GLN A 40 5.75 -2.95 71.40
N THR A 41 6.78 -2.65 70.61
CA THR A 41 6.65 -1.67 69.54
C THR A 41 5.66 -2.25 68.53
N VAL A 42 4.41 -1.82 68.60
CA VAL A 42 3.45 -1.98 67.51
C VAL A 42 4.12 -1.34 66.29
N ALA A 43 4.45 -2.14 65.28
CA ALA A 43 4.86 -1.62 63.98
C ALA A 43 3.64 -0.88 63.41
N VAL A 44 3.56 0.41 63.68
CA VAL A 44 2.62 1.30 63.01
C VAL A 44 3.06 1.29 61.55
N ASN A 45 2.32 0.56 60.73
CA ASN A 45 2.43 0.66 59.28
C ASN A 45 1.99 2.08 58.92
N ILE A 46 2.94 3.01 58.88
CA ILE A 46 2.69 4.37 58.42
C ILE A 46 2.27 4.22 56.96
N PRO A 47 1.03 4.53 56.57
CA PRO A 47 0.67 4.53 55.17
C PRO A 47 1.57 5.56 54.49
N THR A 48 2.45 5.09 53.60
CA THR A 48 3.22 5.96 52.73
C THR A 48 2.24 6.90 52.05
N LEU A 49 2.37 8.20 52.33
CA LEU A 49 1.59 9.23 51.64
C LEU A 49 1.70 8.98 50.13
N PRO A 50 0.58 8.94 49.38
CA PRO A 50 0.65 8.87 47.94
C PRO A 50 1.49 10.05 47.46
N GLN A 51 2.56 9.77 46.71
CA GLN A 51 3.41 10.83 46.17
C GLN A 51 2.54 11.76 45.30
N PRO A 52 2.76 13.08 45.34
CA PRO A 52 1.99 14.00 44.51
C PRO A 52 2.20 13.61 43.04
N ILE A 53 1.09 13.30 42.35
CA ILE A 53 1.10 13.00 40.91
C ILE A 53 1.44 14.31 40.21
N SER A 54 2.72 14.53 39.92
CA SER A 54 3.18 15.74 39.25
C SER A 54 2.93 15.59 37.75
N GLU A 55 1.78 16.08 37.28
CA GLU A 55 1.51 16.15 35.85
C GLU A 55 2.48 17.15 35.20
N ARG A 56 3.16 16.72 34.14
CA ARG A 56 4.10 17.53 33.38
C ARG A 56 3.58 17.72 31.96
N LEU A 57 3.86 18.89 31.40
CA LEU A 57 3.64 19.16 29.98
C LEU A 57 4.94 18.86 29.21
N ALA A 58 4.84 18.06 28.14
CA ALA A 58 5.95 17.80 27.23
C ALA A 58 5.48 17.87 25.77
N CYS A 59 6.37 18.34 24.91
CA CYS A 59 6.16 18.45 23.47
C CYS A 59 6.99 17.38 22.74
N TYR A 60 6.40 16.74 21.73
CA TYR A 60 6.99 15.69 20.91
C TYR A 60 6.80 16.06 19.44
N SER A 61 7.87 16.41 18.76
CA SER A 61 7.86 16.68 17.31
C SER A 61 7.83 15.39 16.50
N LEU A 62 7.04 15.37 15.44
CA LEU A 62 6.96 14.26 14.48
C LEU A 62 7.61 14.63 13.15
N SER A 63 8.34 13.69 12.56
CA SER A 63 9.12 13.92 11.32
C SER A 63 8.41 13.41 10.07
N TYR A 64 7.75 12.26 10.16
CA TYR A 64 7.16 11.54 9.02
C TYR A 64 5.64 11.44 9.13
N ALA A 65 5.14 11.10 10.31
CA ALA A 65 3.70 10.98 10.55
C ALA A 65 3.06 12.36 10.77
N ARG A 66 1.84 12.54 10.27
CA ARG A 66 1.05 13.75 10.57
C ARG A 66 0.58 13.69 12.01
N ALA A 67 0.86 14.74 12.79
CA ALA A 67 0.49 14.82 14.20
C ALA A 67 -1.02 14.61 14.42
N LYS A 68 -1.86 15.09 13.49
CA LYS A 68 -3.31 14.85 13.53
C LYS A 68 -3.66 13.35 13.48
N ASP A 69 -3.09 12.62 12.51
CA ASP A 69 -3.37 11.19 12.33
C ASP A 69 -2.89 10.39 13.56
N VAL A 70 -1.75 10.76 14.14
CA VAL A 70 -1.20 10.12 15.35
C VAL A 70 -2.02 10.45 16.59
N GLN A 71 -2.49 11.70 16.73
CA GLN A 71 -3.35 12.12 17.84
C GLN A 71 -4.67 11.36 17.83
N GLU A 72 -5.30 11.19 16.66
CA GLU A 72 -6.54 10.41 16.50
C GLU A 72 -6.32 8.94 16.88
N ALA A 73 -5.18 8.34 16.48
CA ALA A 73 -4.84 6.96 16.83
C ALA A 73 -4.56 6.76 18.34
N LEU A 74 -4.02 7.78 19.01
CA LEU A 74 -3.64 7.72 20.42
C LEU A 74 -4.72 8.26 21.38
N ALA A 75 -5.75 8.93 20.87
CA ALA A 75 -6.86 9.47 21.66
C ALA A 75 -7.53 8.43 22.59
N PRO A 76 -7.74 7.16 22.20
CA PRO A 76 -8.32 6.14 23.09
C PRO A 76 -7.44 5.79 24.30
N HIS A 77 -6.12 6.03 24.23
CA HIS A 77 -5.18 5.67 25.28
C HIS A 77 -4.80 6.82 26.21
N PHE A 78 -4.85 8.06 25.71
CA PHE A 78 -4.43 9.25 26.47
C PHE A 78 -5.57 10.25 26.72
N GLY A 79 -6.73 10.09 26.08
CA GLY A 79 -7.91 10.95 26.29
C GLY A 79 -7.65 12.41 25.90
N SER A 80 -8.26 13.33 26.65
CA SER A 80 -8.17 14.79 26.43
C SER A 80 -6.81 15.40 26.82
N LYS A 81 -5.87 14.60 27.31
CA LYS A 81 -4.54 15.03 27.73
C LYS A 81 -3.56 15.26 26.58
N LEU A 82 -3.96 14.88 25.35
CA LEU A 82 -3.15 14.99 24.14
C LEU A 82 -3.61 16.19 23.30
N GLY A 83 -2.82 17.25 23.32
CA GLY A 83 -2.94 18.42 22.46
C GLY A 83 -2.20 18.23 21.13
N LEU A 84 -2.66 18.98 20.12
CA LEU A 84 -2.12 18.97 18.76
C LEU A 84 -1.63 20.36 18.39
N ASP A 85 -0.40 20.46 17.90
CA ASP A 85 0.10 21.62 17.18
C ASP A 85 0.29 21.26 15.71
N THR A 86 -0.59 21.81 14.86
CA THR A 86 -0.57 21.57 13.40
C THR A 86 0.52 22.36 12.70
N ILE A 87 1.00 23.47 13.26
CA ILE A 87 1.99 24.34 12.63
C ILE A 87 3.36 23.70 12.74
N THR A 88 3.71 23.19 13.93
CA THR A 88 5.02 22.57 14.19
C THR A 88 5.00 21.04 14.04
N ASN A 89 3.88 20.46 13.59
CA ASN A 89 3.65 19.01 13.51
C ASN A 89 4.08 18.28 14.80
N SER A 90 3.59 18.77 15.95
CA SER A 90 3.99 18.28 17.27
C SER A 90 2.79 17.86 18.12
N LEU A 91 3.03 16.87 18.97
CA LEU A 91 2.09 16.39 19.98
C LEU A 91 2.45 16.95 21.35
N ILE A 92 1.47 17.51 22.04
CA ILE A 92 1.62 18.05 23.38
C ILE A 92 0.93 17.09 24.34
N LEU A 93 1.66 16.46 25.25
CA LEU A 93 1.08 15.58 26.27
C LEU A 93 1.15 16.27 27.63
N LEU A 94 0.02 16.34 28.31
CA LEU A 94 -0.08 16.70 29.72
C LEU A 94 -0.34 15.44 30.55
N GLY A 95 0.65 14.90 31.26
CA GLY A 95 0.44 13.65 32.00
C GLY A 95 1.47 13.33 33.05
N ASP A 96 1.28 12.19 33.71
CA ASP A 96 2.23 11.61 34.65
C ASP A 96 3.43 10.97 33.93
N GLU A 97 4.48 10.63 34.67
CA GLU A 97 5.71 10.06 34.11
C GLU A 97 5.48 8.70 33.40
N GLN A 98 4.49 7.90 33.81
CA GLN A 98 4.18 6.63 33.14
C GLN A 98 3.53 6.87 31.79
N SER A 99 2.63 7.85 31.69
CA SER A 99 2.02 8.29 30.43
C SER A 99 3.09 8.79 29.45
N HIS A 100 4.04 9.60 29.92
CA HIS A 100 5.18 10.05 29.10
C HIS A 100 6.11 8.91 28.69
N ALA A 101 6.37 7.95 29.57
CA ALA A 101 7.18 6.77 29.26
C ALA A 101 6.51 5.90 28.18
N ARG A 102 5.19 5.72 28.27
CA ARG A 102 4.41 4.97 27.28
C ARG A 102 4.41 5.65 25.91
N LEU A 103 4.19 6.96 25.87
CA LEU A 103 4.25 7.73 24.61
C LEU A 103 5.65 7.67 24.00
N ARG A 104 6.72 7.81 24.80
CA ARG A 104 8.11 7.66 24.35
C ARG A 104 8.42 6.30 23.74
N GLN A 105 7.77 5.24 24.20
CA GLN A 105 7.93 3.90 23.63
C GLN A 105 7.15 3.70 22.32
N LEU A 106 6.00 4.37 22.16
CA LEU A 106 5.13 4.23 20.99
C LEU A 106 5.55 5.14 19.83
N LEU A 107 6.00 6.36 20.12
CA LEU A 107 6.30 7.38 19.11
C LEU A 107 7.29 6.87 18.03
N PRO A 108 8.41 6.21 18.36
CA PRO A 108 9.35 5.73 17.35
C PRO A 108 8.79 4.63 16.45
N LYS A 109 7.72 3.94 16.87
CA LYS A 109 7.04 2.90 16.07
C LYS A 109 6.00 3.49 15.12
N LEU A 110 5.48 4.68 15.44
CA LEU A 110 4.47 5.38 14.65
C LEU A 110 5.10 6.39 13.67
N ASP A 111 6.20 7.03 14.09
CA ASP A 111 6.93 8.02 13.29
C ASP A 111 8.08 7.37 12.51
N ILE A 112 7.75 6.47 11.60
CA ILE A 112 8.70 5.80 10.71
C ILE A 112 8.63 6.39 9.30
N ALA A 113 9.78 6.42 8.61
CA ALA A 113 9.82 6.75 7.20
C ALA A 113 9.00 5.71 6.42
N THR A 114 7.92 6.14 5.80
CA THR A 114 7.05 5.26 5.02
C THR A 114 7.60 5.09 3.60
N ARG A 115 7.56 3.85 3.12
CA ARG A 115 7.81 3.53 1.71
C ARG A 115 6.73 4.11 0.83
N GLN A 116 7.03 4.24 -0.45
CA GLN A 116 6.10 4.71 -1.48
C GLN A 116 5.67 3.52 -2.35
N VAL A 117 4.49 3.62 -2.95
CA VAL A 117 3.99 2.67 -3.93
C VAL A 117 3.64 3.41 -5.21
N THR A 118 4.36 3.07 -6.27
CA THR A 118 3.99 3.45 -7.63
C THR A 118 3.07 2.38 -8.20
N LEU A 119 1.93 2.76 -8.76
CA LEU A 119 1.08 1.88 -9.52
C LEU A 119 1.18 2.24 -11.01
N GLU A 120 1.51 1.25 -11.82
CA GLU A 120 1.36 1.30 -13.27
C GLU A 120 0.11 0.51 -13.67
N ALA A 121 -0.84 1.14 -14.36
CA ALA A 121 -1.93 0.43 -15.00
C ALA A 121 -1.72 0.40 -16.52
N LYS A 122 -1.91 -0.75 -17.15
CA LYS A 122 -1.85 -0.92 -18.62
C LYS A 122 -3.20 -1.38 -19.12
N ILE A 123 -3.75 -0.67 -20.09
CA ILE A 123 -4.96 -1.07 -20.80
C ILE A 123 -4.56 -1.46 -22.22
N ILE A 124 -4.82 -2.72 -22.60
CA ILE A 124 -4.34 -3.30 -23.86
C ILE A 124 -5.55 -3.84 -24.62
N ALA A 125 -5.72 -3.44 -25.88
CA ALA A 125 -6.69 -4.04 -26.79
C ALA A 125 -6.00 -5.05 -27.70
N VAL A 126 -6.54 -6.26 -27.83
CA VAL A 126 -6.01 -7.36 -28.62
C VAL A 126 -7.09 -7.87 -29.58
N SER A 127 -6.74 -8.10 -30.84
CA SER A 127 -7.61 -8.78 -31.81
C SER A 127 -7.48 -10.30 -31.66
N ARG A 128 -8.59 -11.02 -31.47
CA ARG A 128 -8.58 -12.48 -31.23
C ARG A 128 -8.36 -13.32 -32.49
N GLU A 129 -8.71 -12.78 -33.66
CA GLU A 129 -8.39 -13.40 -34.96
C GLU A 129 -6.86 -13.58 -35.10
N ASP A 130 -6.11 -12.67 -34.49
CA ASP A 130 -4.68 -12.56 -34.60
C ASP A 130 -3.89 -13.30 -33.51
N SER A 131 -4.47 -13.50 -32.31
CA SER A 131 -3.90 -14.25 -31.18
C SER A 131 -3.97 -15.77 -31.38
N LYS A 132 -5.02 -16.25 -32.06
CA LYS A 132 -5.20 -17.68 -32.41
C LYS A 132 -4.08 -18.21 -33.32
N ASN A 133 -3.56 -17.35 -34.19
CA ASN A 133 -2.44 -17.67 -35.10
C ASN A 133 -1.08 -17.78 -34.39
N LEU A 134 -0.97 -17.29 -33.15
CA LEU A 134 0.25 -17.37 -32.33
C LEU A 134 0.18 -18.49 -31.28
N GLY A 135 -0.93 -19.25 -31.23
CA GLY A 135 -1.09 -20.38 -30.30
C GLY A 135 -1.31 -19.98 -28.82
N VAL A 136 -1.60 -18.71 -28.54
CA VAL A 136 -1.73 -18.20 -27.16
C VAL A 136 -3.19 -18.30 -26.72
N ARG A 137 -3.47 -19.13 -25.70
CA ARG A 137 -4.74 -19.17 -24.99
C ARG A 137 -4.61 -18.44 -23.66
N TRP A 138 -5.33 -17.34 -23.50
CA TRP A 138 -5.47 -16.65 -22.22
C TRP A 138 -6.53 -17.38 -21.40
N ASP A 139 -6.09 -18.18 -20.43
CA ASP A 139 -6.96 -18.80 -19.43
C ASP A 139 -6.85 -17.98 -18.13
N TRP A 140 -7.98 -17.50 -17.63
CA TRP A 140 -8.06 -16.58 -16.49
C TRP A 140 -7.92 -17.29 -15.14
N ASP A 141 -7.99 -18.62 -15.13
CA ASP A 141 -8.06 -19.45 -13.93
C ASP A 141 -6.69 -19.91 -13.40
N THR A 142 -5.59 -19.65 -14.13
CA THR A 142 -4.25 -20.17 -13.78
C THR A 142 -3.16 -19.11 -13.89
N ILE A 143 -3.26 -18.06 -13.07
CA ILE A 143 -2.15 -17.14 -12.80
C ILE A 143 -1.36 -17.68 -11.59
N PRO A 144 -0.03 -17.86 -11.66
CA PRO A 144 0.73 -18.58 -10.65
C PRO A 144 0.71 -17.89 -9.27
N GLN A 145 0.34 -18.64 -8.25
CA GLN A 145 0.67 -18.32 -6.86
C GLN A 145 2.13 -18.69 -6.59
N ARG A 146 2.85 -17.82 -5.86
CA ARG A 146 4.21 -18.03 -5.36
C ARG A 146 4.35 -19.44 -4.78
N LYS A 147 5.28 -20.25 -5.33
CA LYS A 147 5.64 -21.56 -4.77
C LYS A 147 6.12 -21.35 -3.33
N GLN A 148 5.42 -21.97 -2.37
CA GLN A 148 5.88 -22.05 -0.99
C GLN A 148 7.04 -23.05 -0.96
N GLU A 149 8.20 -22.61 -0.49
CA GLU A 149 9.46 -23.39 -0.47
C GLU A 149 9.26 -24.69 0.31
N ALA A 150 8.99 -25.78 -0.41
CA ALA A 150 9.26 -27.13 0.05
C ALA A 150 10.62 -27.51 -0.52
N ASN A 151 11.54 -27.88 0.37
CA ASN A 151 12.88 -28.36 0.03
C ASN A 151 12.76 -29.57 -0.90
N ASP A 152 12.96 -29.35 -2.19
CA ASP A 152 13.21 -30.41 -3.15
C ASP A 152 14.47 -30.01 -3.92
N SER A 153 15.51 -30.80 -3.71
CA SER A 153 16.83 -30.65 -4.30
C SER A 153 16.76 -31.01 -5.76
N ASP A 154 16.59 -30.02 -6.63
CA ASP A 154 16.97 -30.13 -8.03
C ASP A 154 17.55 -28.80 -8.52
N SER A 155 18.79 -28.88 -8.98
CA SER A 155 19.60 -27.76 -9.42
C SER A 155 19.19 -27.35 -10.83
N ASP A 156 18.48 -26.23 -10.97
CA ASP A 156 18.50 -25.46 -12.21
C ASP A 156 18.39 -23.97 -11.89
N SER A 157 19.53 -23.31 -11.92
CA SER A 157 19.67 -21.89 -11.62
C SER A 157 19.28 -21.06 -12.84
N SER A 158 18.05 -20.55 -12.85
CA SER A 158 17.69 -19.41 -13.69
C SER A 158 16.81 -18.43 -12.92
N ASN A 159 17.45 -17.41 -12.33
CA ASN A 159 16.80 -16.18 -11.92
C ASN A 159 16.26 -15.47 -13.17
N TYR A 160 14.94 -15.47 -13.43
CA TYR A 160 14.24 -14.32 -14.07
C TYR A 160 12.71 -14.54 -14.23
N ASP A 161 11.95 -13.59 -13.66
CA ASP A 161 10.84 -12.83 -14.28
C ASP A 161 9.95 -13.50 -15.35
N GLY A 162 8.70 -13.77 -14.95
CA GLY A 162 7.53 -13.72 -15.85
C GLY A 162 7.32 -14.88 -16.84
N SER A 163 7.77 -16.10 -16.55
CA SER A 163 7.54 -17.27 -17.42
C SER A 163 6.39 -18.19 -16.97
N PHE A 164 5.40 -18.42 -17.82
CA PHE A 164 4.33 -19.43 -17.65
C PHE A 164 4.78 -20.79 -18.25
N LYS A 165 4.60 -21.91 -17.56
CA LYS A 165 4.90 -23.25 -18.12
C LYS A 165 3.61 -24.04 -18.33
N PHE A 166 3.34 -24.49 -19.55
CA PHE A 166 2.25 -25.43 -19.87
C PHE A 166 2.80 -26.66 -20.59
N TRP A 167 2.35 -27.84 -20.15
CA TRP A 167 2.61 -29.18 -20.68
C TRP A 167 4.00 -29.42 -21.29
N ARG A 168 4.88 -30.09 -20.53
CA ARG A 168 6.20 -30.58 -20.96
C ARG A 168 7.13 -29.51 -21.55
N GLY A 169 7.81 -28.77 -20.68
CA GLY A 169 9.11 -28.16 -20.98
C GLY A 169 9.12 -26.79 -21.67
N PHE A 170 7.98 -26.24 -22.09
CA PHE A 170 7.95 -24.91 -22.70
C PHE A 170 7.71 -23.81 -21.65
N ALA A 171 8.64 -22.85 -21.55
CA ALA A 171 8.53 -21.64 -20.75
C ALA A 171 8.08 -20.47 -21.64
N PHE A 172 6.99 -19.80 -21.25
CA PHE A 172 6.32 -18.74 -21.99
C PHE A 172 6.53 -17.40 -21.29
N ARG A 173 7.29 -16.47 -21.89
CA ARG A 173 7.50 -15.14 -21.31
C ARG A 173 6.38 -14.19 -21.74
N PHE A 174 5.54 -13.77 -20.81
CA PHE A 174 4.38 -12.89 -21.07
C PHE A 174 4.77 -11.62 -21.84
N ASN A 175 5.82 -10.94 -21.39
CA ASN A 175 6.32 -9.72 -22.00
C ASN A 175 6.80 -9.93 -23.45
N ALA A 176 7.45 -11.07 -23.75
CA ALA A 176 7.94 -11.35 -25.10
C ALA A 176 6.81 -11.59 -26.10
N THR A 177 5.77 -12.31 -25.67
CA THR A 177 4.59 -12.57 -26.49
C THR A 177 3.76 -11.31 -26.69
N LEU A 178 3.56 -10.51 -25.63
CA LEU A 178 2.88 -9.23 -25.74
C LEU A 178 3.61 -8.30 -26.72
N ASN A 179 4.94 -8.20 -26.63
CA ASN A 179 5.73 -7.40 -27.56
C ASN A 179 5.62 -7.92 -29.00
N ALA A 180 5.65 -9.23 -29.22
CA ALA A 180 5.44 -9.82 -30.55
C ALA A 180 4.04 -9.54 -31.12
N LEU A 181 3.00 -9.50 -30.26
CA LEU A 181 1.65 -9.12 -30.66
C LEU A 181 1.57 -7.63 -31.02
N ILE A 182 2.24 -6.75 -30.27
CA ILE A 182 2.30 -5.32 -30.57
C ILE A 182 3.05 -5.07 -31.88
N SER A 183 4.24 -5.65 -32.07
CA SER A 183 5.05 -5.49 -33.28
C SER A 183 4.35 -5.99 -34.55
N ASN A 184 3.53 -7.03 -34.44
CA ASN A 184 2.74 -7.54 -35.56
C ASN A 184 1.41 -6.80 -35.77
N GLY A 185 1.13 -5.73 -35.02
CA GLY A 185 -0.10 -4.93 -35.13
C GLY A 185 -1.35 -5.61 -34.54
N LYS A 186 -1.16 -6.69 -33.78
CA LYS A 186 -2.22 -7.59 -33.27
C LYS A 186 -2.71 -7.20 -31.87
N ALA A 187 -1.92 -6.42 -31.17
CA ALA A 187 -2.25 -5.80 -29.90
C ALA A 187 -1.89 -4.31 -29.94
N ARG A 188 -2.68 -3.48 -29.27
CA ARG A 188 -2.47 -2.04 -29.17
C ARG A 188 -2.64 -1.61 -27.72
N ILE A 189 -1.65 -0.90 -27.20
CA ILE A 189 -1.75 -0.24 -25.90
C ILE A 189 -2.70 0.94 -26.05
N LEU A 190 -3.75 0.98 -25.23
CA LEU A 190 -4.70 2.09 -25.18
C LEU A 190 -4.24 3.19 -24.22
N ALA A 191 -3.70 2.79 -23.07
CA ALA A 191 -3.30 3.71 -22.02
C ALA A 191 -2.32 3.05 -21.03
N THR A 192 -1.40 3.85 -20.48
CA THR A 192 -0.43 3.43 -19.44
C THR A 192 -0.27 4.47 -18.32
N PRO A 193 -1.34 4.82 -17.59
CA PRO A 193 -1.22 5.77 -16.49
C PRO A 193 -0.33 5.21 -15.36
N ARG A 194 0.46 6.10 -14.77
CA ARG A 194 1.35 5.80 -13.64
C ARG A 194 1.16 6.86 -12.57
N ILE A 195 1.06 6.44 -11.31
CA ILE A 195 0.92 7.36 -10.17
C ILE A 195 1.62 6.77 -8.95
N ILE A 196 2.21 7.62 -8.12
CA ILE A 196 2.90 7.23 -6.88
C ILE A 196 2.21 7.84 -5.66
N THR A 197 2.14 7.09 -4.57
CA THR A 197 1.59 7.58 -3.30
C THR A 197 2.18 6.83 -2.10
N ILE A 198 1.95 7.34 -0.90
CA ILE A 198 2.30 6.65 0.36
C ILE A 198 1.13 5.75 0.83
N PRO A 199 1.41 4.70 1.61
CA PRO A 199 0.38 3.83 2.17
C PRO A 199 -0.72 4.57 2.92
N GLY A 200 -1.96 4.16 2.71
CA GLY A 200 -3.15 4.72 3.33
C GLY A 200 -3.58 6.08 2.78
N LYS A 201 -2.87 6.65 1.80
CA LYS A 201 -3.29 7.89 1.12
C LYS A 201 -3.72 7.60 -0.30
N GLU A 202 -4.94 8.03 -0.61
CA GLU A 202 -5.47 7.98 -1.96
C GLU A 202 -4.72 8.95 -2.86
N ALA A 203 -4.36 8.47 -4.04
CA ALA A 203 -3.86 9.30 -5.11
C ALA A 203 -4.73 9.12 -6.35
N SER A 204 -4.93 10.20 -7.08
CA SER A 204 -5.73 10.24 -8.30
C SER A 204 -5.02 11.00 -9.40
N ILE A 205 -5.18 10.52 -10.62
CA ILE A 205 -4.71 11.19 -11.84
C ILE A 205 -5.83 11.14 -12.87
N PHE A 206 -6.08 12.28 -13.52
CA PHE A 206 -6.97 12.41 -14.64
C PHE A 206 -6.21 13.06 -15.81
N ILE A 207 -6.28 12.44 -16.98
CA ILE A 207 -5.65 12.91 -18.22
C ILE A 207 -6.70 12.82 -19.32
N GLY A 208 -7.26 13.95 -19.73
CA GLY A 208 -8.36 13.96 -20.68
C GLY A 208 -8.89 15.35 -21.01
N ASP A 209 -9.98 15.36 -21.76
CA ASP A 209 -10.69 16.55 -22.19
C ASP A 209 -12.00 16.71 -21.41
N HIS A 210 -12.44 17.96 -21.22
CA HIS A 210 -13.78 18.29 -20.73
C HIS A 210 -14.67 18.63 -21.93
N ILE A 211 -15.62 17.76 -22.25
CA ILE A 211 -16.45 17.87 -23.45
C ILE A 211 -17.74 18.62 -23.12
N PRO A 212 -18.02 19.77 -23.77
CA PRO A 212 -19.29 20.45 -23.60
C PRO A 212 -20.40 19.67 -24.32
N VAL A 213 -21.39 19.22 -23.56
CA VAL A 213 -22.64 18.63 -24.07
C VAL A 213 -23.79 19.58 -23.80
N GLN A 214 -24.64 19.80 -24.80
CA GLN A 214 -25.84 20.61 -24.64
C GLN A 214 -26.96 19.71 -24.12
N THR A 215 -27.57 20.12 -23.00
CA THR A 215 -28.70 19.43 -22.36
C THR A 215 -29.88 20.39 -22.28
N GLU A 216 -31.08 19.92 -22.56
CA GLU A 216 -32.30 20.72 -22.36
C GLU A 216 -32.74 20.54 -20.90
N LYS A 217 -32.78 21.62 -20.13
CA LYS A 217 -33.34 21.63 -18.78
C LYS A 217 -34.71 22.30 -18.83
N HIS A 218 -35.66 21.72 -18.10
CA HIS A 218 -37.00 22.27 -17.95
C HIS A 218 -37.17 22.75 -16.52
N ASP A 219 -37.55 24.02 -16.35
CA ASP A 219 -37.93 24.59 -15.07
C ASP A 219 -39.33 25.22 -15.19
N SER A 220 -39.91 25.63 -14.07
CA SER A 220 -41.21 26.30 -13.93
C SER A 220 -41.40 27.54 -14.83
N SER A 221 -40.33 28.06 -15.44
CA SER A 221 -40.33 29.22 -16.36
C SER A 221 -40.16 28.86 -17.85
N GLY A 222 -39.99 27.58 -18.21
CA GLY A 222 -39.83 27.10 -19.59
C GLY A 222 -38.61 26.18 -19.80
N SER A 223 -38.41 25.72 -21.03
CA SER A 223 -37.22 24.95 -21.43
C SER A 223 -36.06 25.89 -21.80
N TYR A 224 -34.88 25.66 -21.24
CA TYR A 224 -33.64 26.33 -21.62
C TYR A 224 -32.53 25.31 -21.89
N THR A 225 -31.62 25.63 -22.82
CA THR A 225 -30.46 24.78 -23.11
C THR A 225 -29.32 25.13 -22.14
N ALA A 226 -28.85 24.14 -21.40
CA ALA A 226 -27.69 24.25 -20.51
C ALA A 226 -26.50 23.48 -21.10
N THR A 227 -25.31 24.05 -21.01
CA THR A 227 -24.08 23.32 -21.37
C THR A 227 -23.54 22.63 -20.11
N GLU A 228 -23.38 21.32 -20.18
CA GLU A 228 -22.75 20.49 -19.15
C GLU A 228 -21.41 19.98 -19.68
N TYR A 229 -20.39 19.88 -18.83
CA TYR A 229 -19.08 19.36 -19.23
C TYR A 229 -18.94 17.92 -18.73
N LEU A 230 -18.61 17.00 -19.65
CA LEU A 230 -18.34 15.60 -19.33
C LEU A 230 -16.85 15.30 -19.49
N ASP A 231 -16.27 14.65 -18.50
CA ASP A 231 -14.87 14.24 -18.50
C ASP A 231 -14.67 13.04 -19.43
N ALA A 232 -13.75 13.14 -20.39
CA ALA A 232 -13.38 12.06 -21.27
C ALA A 232 -11.86 11.90 -21.32
N GLY A 233 -11.36 10.76 -20.87
CA GLY A 233 -9.93 10.47 -20.84
C GLY A 233 -9.58 9.29 -19.93
N ILE A 234 -8.38 9.32 -19.38
CA ILE A 234 -7.84 8.28 -18.50
C ILE A 234 -7.95 8.77 -17.07
N LYS A 235 -8.63 8.01 -16.22
CA LYS A 235 -8.72 8.25 -14.79
C LYS A 235 -8.17 7.04 -14.04
N LEU A 236 -7.24 7.28 -13.13
CA LEU A 236 -6.71 6.26 -12.23
C LEU A 236 -6.77 6.81 -10.81
N GLN A 237 -7.42 6.07 -9.92
CA GLN A 237 -7.48 6.36 -8.48
C GLN A 237 -7.03 5.11 -7.71
N TYR A 238 -6.23 5.32 -6.68
CA TYR A 238 -5.53 4.24 -6.01
C TYR A 238 -5.23 4.56 -4.56
N ALA A 239 -5.49 3.62 -3.66
CA ALA A 239 -5.13 3.70 -2.24
C ALA A 239 -4.40 2.42 -1.79
N PRO A 240 -3.05 2.44 -1.69
CA PRO A 240 -2.25 1.28 -1.30
C PRO A 240 -2.14 1.09 0.21
N ILE A 241 -1.87 -0.14 0.61
CA ILE A 241 -1.31 -0.52 1.90
C ILE A 241 -0.18 -1.50 1.61
N ILE A 242 0.98 -1.30 2.25
CA ILE A 242 2.14 -2.19 2.11
C ILE A 242 2.09 -3.25 3.21
N SER A 243 2.41 -4.50 2.86
CA SER A 243 2.57 -5.59 3.83
C SER A 243 3.78 -5.38 4.74
N GLU A 244 3.77 -5.99 5.92
CA GLU A 244 4.87 -5.89 6.89
C GLU A 244 6.23 -6.36 6.33
N ASP A 245 6.22 -7.37 5.46
CA ASP A 245 7.44 -7.87 4.78
C ASP A 245 7.93 -6.94 3.66
N GLY A 246 7.14 -5.92 3.30
CA GLY A 246 7.46 -4.95 2.26
C GLY A 246 7.44 -5.50 0.83
N LYS A 247 6.89 -6.71 0.62
CA LYS A 247 6.89 -7.39 -0.69
C LYS A 247 5.57 -7.26 -1.44
N MET A 248 4.48 -6.95 -0.74
CA MET A 248 3.14 -6.85 -1.33
C MET A 248 2.53 -5.48 -1.10
N ALA A 249 1.73 -5.05 -2.08
CA ALA A 249 0.81 -3.93 -1.96
C ALA A 249 -0.63 -4.46 -2.08
N THR A 250 -1.46 -4.18 -1.07
CA THR A 250 -2.91 -4.36 -1.15
C THR A 250 -3.55 -3.03 -1.44
N ALA A 251 -4.49 -2.94 -2.37
CA ALA A 251 -5.06 -1.66 -2.72
C ALA A 251 -6.47 -1.73 -3.29
N SER A 252 -7.21 -0.65 -3.06
CA SER A 252 -8.40 -0.31 -3.82
C SER A 252 -7.98 0.48 -5.07
N VAL A 253 -8.38 0.01 -6.25
CA VAL A 253 -8.00 0.57 -7.54
C VAL A 253 -9.26 0.84 -8.34
N HIS A 254 -9.44 2.09 -8.75
CA HIS A 254 -10.43 2.50 -9.73
C HIS A 254 -9.69 2.96 -10.99
N THR A 255 -9.96 2.30 -12.11
CA THR A 255 -9.39 2.66 -13.42
C THR A 255 -10.51 2.89 -14.40
N GLU A 256 -10.43 3.98 -15.16
CA GLU A 256 -11.34 4.29 -16.24
C GLU A 256 -10.57 4.81 -17.45
N VAL A 257 -10.97 4.33 -18.64
CA VAL A 257 -10.54 4.89 -19.92
C VAL A 257 -11.78 5.20 -20.73
N SER A 258 -12.01 6.49 -21.00
CA SER A 258 -13.11 6.99 -21.82
C SER A 258 -12.60 7.61 -23.12
N THR A 259 -13.25 7.27 -24.22
CA THR A 259 -12.94 7.79 -25.56
C THR A 259 -14.17 8.46 -26.16
N PRO A 260 -14.12 9.77 -26.48
CA PRO A 260 -15.23 10.47 -27.08
C PRO A 260 -15.26 10.30 -28.60
N VAL A 261 -16.45 10.10 -29.16
CA VAL A 261 -16.68 10.02 -30.61
C VAL A 261 -17.82 10.94 -30.98
N LEU A 262 -17.56 11.91 -31.85
CA LEU A 262 -18.61 12.78 -32.39
C LEU A 262 -19.53 11.96 -33.30
N ILE A 263 -20.83 11.98 -33.00
CA ILE A 263 -21.88 11.45 -33.88
C ILE A 263 -22.45 12.63 -34.66
N SER A 264 -21.98 12.79 -35.90
CA SER A 264 -22.30 13.93 -36.75
C SER A 264 -23.80 14.12 -36.98
N GLU A 265 -24.56 13.02 -37.05
CA GLU A 265 -26.01 13.02 -37.26
C GLU A 265 -26.77 13.64 -36.07
N LEU A 266 -26.24 13.45 -34.85
CA LEU A 266 -26.84 13.95 -33.61
C LEU A 266 -26.22 15.27 -33.15
N LYS A 267 -25.16 15.76 -33.82
CA LYS A 267 -24.32 16.87 -33.35
C LYS A 267 -23.92 16.73 -31.88
N ASN A 268 -23.71 15.49 -31.43
CA ASN A 268 -23.44 15.17 -30.02
C ASN A 268 -22.35 14.11 -29.91
N TYR A 269 -21.73 13.99 -28.74
CA TYR A 269 -20.66 13.04 -28.47
C TYR A 269 -21.20 11.76 -27.83
N ARG A 270 -20.74 10.62 -28.32
CA ARG A 270 -20.85 9.33 -27.62
C ARG A 270 -19.53 9.05 -26.93
N ILE A 271 -19.57 8.92 -25.61
CA ILE A 271 -18.42 8.55 -24.79
C ILE A 271 -18.48 7.04 -24.54
N THR A 272 -17.42 6.32 -24.92
CA THR A 272 -17.27 4.90 -24.59
C THR A 272 -16.27 4.78 -23.45
N SER A 273 -16.73 4.40 -22.26
CA SER A 273 -15.89 4.19 -21.09
C SER A 273 -15.61 2.69 -20.86
N ARG A 274 -14.44 2.41 -20.31
CA ARG A 274 -14.01 1.09 -19.83
C ARG A 274 -13.52 1.28 -18.42
N THR A 275 -14.25 0.72 -17.46
CA THR A 275 -14.01 0.94 -16.03
C THR A 275 -13.77 -0.36 -15.31
N ALA A 276 -12.88 -0.35 -14.31
CA ALA A 276 -12.71 -1.43 -13.36
C ALA A 276 -12.49 -0.89 -11.94
N ASP A 277 -13.29 -1.41 -11.03
CA ASP A 277 -13.25 -1.16 -9.58
C ASP A 277 -12.86 -2.45 -8.88
N THR A 278 -11.67 -2.50 -8.30
CA THR A 278 -11.13 -3.74 -7.74
C THR A 278 -10.39 -3.50 -6.44
N ASN A 279 -10.41 -4.50 -5.56
CA ASN A 279 -9.57 -4.58 -4.39
C ASN A 279 -8.60 -5.74 -4.58
N VAL A 280 -7.32 -5.45 -4.78
CA VAL A 280 -6.34 -6.45 -5.21
C VAL A 280 -5.12 -6.46 -4.29
N ARG A 281 -4.49 -7.61 -4.18
CA ARG A 281 -3.20 -7.80 -3.53
C ARG A 281 -2.18 -8.24 -4.57
N MET A 282 -1.11 -7.48 -4.67
CA MET A 282 -0.13 -7.59 -5.76
C MET A 282 1.28 -7.63 -5.17
N TYR A 283 2.18 -8.42 -5.78
CA TYR A 283 3.60 -8.38 -5.44
C TYR A 283 4.29 -7.21 -6.12
N SER A 284 5.26 -6.60 -5.44
CA SER A 284 6.09 -5.53 -6.01
C SER A 284 6.84 -6.02 -7.25
N GLY A 285 6.69 -5.32 -8.36
CA GLY A 285 7.30 -5.63 -9.66
C GLY A 285 6.52 -6.64 -10.51
N GLU A 286 5.48 -7.29 -9.99
CA GLU A 286 4.72 -8.30 -10.72
C GLU A 286 3.43 -7.71 -11.31
N THR A 287 3.15 -8.07 -12.56
CA THR A 287 1.93 -7.64 -13.24
C THR A 287 0.77 -8.58 -12.91
N LEU A 288 -0.31 -8.02 -12.36
CA LEU A 288 -1.59 -8.69 -12.14
C LEU A 288 -2.60 -8.27 -13.21
N VAL A 289 -3.27 -9.24 -13.83
CA VAL A 289 -4.44 -8.97 -14.68
C VAL A 289 -5.66 -8.82 -13.78
N ILE A 290 -6.30 -7.65 -13.81
CA ILE A 290 -7.45 -7.33 -12.94
C ILE A 290 -8.79 -7.47 -13.65
N GLY A 291 -8.78 -7.55 -14.98
CA GLY A 291 -10.00 -7.71 -15.75
C GLY A 291 -9.75 -7.83 -17.24
N GLY A 292 -10.77 -8.32 -17.95
CA GLY A 292 -10.80 -8.33 -19.40
C GLY A 292 -12.22 -8.28 -19.95
N LEU A 293 -12.41 -7.61 -21.09
CA LEU A 293 -13.68 -7.53 -21.81
C LEU A 293 -13.50 -8.10 -23.21
N ILE A 294 -14.28 -9.12 -23.54
CA ILE A 294 -14.32 -9.71 -24.88
C ILE A 294 -15.54 -9.16 -25.61
N SER A 295 -15.31 -8.46 -26.71
CA SER A 295 -16.32 -8.00 -27.66
C SER A 295 -16.22 -8.80 -28.95
N GLU A 296 -17.35 -9.29 -29.47
CA GLU A 296 -17.43 -10.01 -30.73
C GLU A 296 -18.51 -9.37 -31.62
N GLU A 297 -18.11 -8.95 -32.81
CA GLU A 297 -18.97 -8.35 -33.82
C GLU A 297 -18.94 -9.23 -35.08
N GLN A 298 -20.14 -9.65 -35.54
CA GLN A 298 -20.31 -10.40 -36.77
C GLN A 298 -21.15 -9.59 -37.76
N GLN A 299 -20.54 -9.19 -38.87
CA GLN A 299 -21.24 -8.52 -39.97
C GLN A 299 -21.39 -9.48 -41.15
N ARG A 300 -22.62 -9.72 -41.59
CA ARG A 300 -22.91 -10.51 -42.80
C ARG A 300 -23.50 -9.61 -43.87
N THR A 301 -22.76 -9.39 -44.94
CA THR A 301 -23.20 -8.62 -46.09
C THR A 301 -23.54 -9.57 -47.24
N MET A 302 -24.77 -9.52 -47.73
CA MET A 302 -25.21 -10.31 -48.89
C MET A 302 -25.61 -9.37 -50.01
N GLN A 303 -24.84 -9.36 -51.09
CA GLN A 303 -25.20 -8.71 -52.34
C GLN A 303 -25.83 -9.79 -53.25
N LYS A 304 -27.00 -9.51 -53.80
CA LYS A 304 -27.71 -10.45 -54.68
C LYS A 304 -28.29 -9.73 -55.88
N VAL A 305 -28.23 -10.35 -57.05
CA VAL A 305 -28.92 -9.85 -58.24
C VAL A 305 -30.43 -10.15 -58.11
N PRO A 306 -31.33 -9.16 -58.27
CA PRO A 306 -32.78 -9.39 -58.26
C PRO A 306 -33.19 -10.42 -59.32
N PHE A 307 -34.24 -11.21 -59.06
CA PHE A 307 -34.74 -12.33 -59.89
C PHE A 307 -33.78 -13.53 -60.09
N LEU A 308 -32.55 -13.33 -60.56
CA LEU A 308 -31.60 -14.42 -60.85
C LEU A 308 -31.15 -15.18 -59.59
N SER A 309 -31.12 -14.52 -58.44
CA SER A 309 -30.79 -15.15 -57.14
C SER A 309 -31.83 -16.17 -56.64
N LYS A 310 -33.00 -16.29 -57.28
CA LYS A 310 -34.09 -17.20 -56.90
C LYS A 310 -34.17 -18.47 -57.76
N ILE A 311 -33.38 -18.61 -58.83
CA ILE A 311 -33.42 -19.77 -59.72
C ILE A 311 -32.94 -21.02 -58.96
N PRO A 312 -33.71 -22.12 -58.89
CA PRO A 312 -33.25 -23.37 -58.29
C PRO A 312 -32.01 -23.88 -59.05
N LEU A 313 -31.07 -24.50 -58.34
CA LEU A 313 -29.75 -24.95 -58.82
C LEU A 313 -28.75 -23.84 -59.22
N LEU A 314 -29.17 -22.72 -59.83
CA LEU A 314 -28.25 -21.69 -60.36
C LEU A 314 -28.16 -20.40 -59.52
N GLY A 315 -29.09 -20.18 -58.60
CA GLY A 315 -29.19 -18.91 -57.84
C GLY A 315 -28.02 -18.59 -56.91
N GLU A 316 -27.12 -19.54 -56.64
CA GLU A 316 -25.94 -19.32 -55.80
C GLU A 316 -24.81 -18.59 -56.56
N LEU A 317 -24.72 -18.75 -57.90
CA LEU A 317 -23.77 -18.02 -58.75
C LEU A 317 -24.08 -16.51 -58.83
N PHE A 318 -25.29 -16.10 -58.44
CA PHE A 318 -25.79 -14.72 -58.48
C PHE A 318 -25.90 -14.08 -57.09
N LYS A 319 -25.27 -14.68 -56.08
CA LYS A 319 -25.15 -14.16 -54.70
C LYS A 319 -23.67 -14.00 -54.35
N ASN A 320 -23.29 -12.82 -53.88
CA ASN A 320 -22.00 -12.60 -53.25
C ASN A 320 -22.20 -12.44 -51.74
N ARG A 321 -21.57 -13.30 -50.94
CA ARG A 321 -21.66 -13.28 -49.48
C ARG A 321 -20.31 -12.86 -48.92
N SER A 322 -20.26 -11.70 -48.28
CA SER A 322 -19.12 -11.31 -47.45
C SER A 322 -19.49 -11.49 -45.98
N ARG A 323 -18.61 -12.10 -45.21
CA ARG A 323 -18.73 -12.24 -43.75
C ARG A 323 -17.51 -11.58 -43.14
N SER A 324 -17.72 -10.57 -42.30
CA SER A 324 -16.70 -9.99 -41.45
C SER A 324 -16.95 -10.44 -40.01
N HIS A 325 -15.88 -10.87 -39.35
CA HIS A 325 -15.86 -11.24 -37.94
C HIS A 325 -14.77 -10.39 -37.29
N SER A 326 -15.12 -9.62 -36.27
CA SER A 326 -14.18 -8.85 -35.47
C SER A 326 -14.34 -9.26 -34.02
N LYS A 327 -13.25 -9.68 -33.38
CA LYS A 327 -13.27 -10.03 -31.96
C LYS A 327 -12.16 -9.28 -31.26
N THR A 328 -12.55 -8.35 -30.38
CA THR A 328 -11.63 -7.49 -29.64
C THR A 328 -11.67 -7.86 -28.17
N GLU A 329 -10.52 -8.13 -27.58
CA GLU A 329 -10.33 -8.38 -26.16
C GLU A 329 -9.57 -7.21 -25.54
N VAL A 330 -10.13 -6.58 -24.52
CA VAL A 330 -9.44 -5.54 -23.75
C VAL A 330 -8.97 -6.12 -22.44
N LEU A 331 -7.70 -5.96 -22.10
CA LEU A 331 -7.07 -6.41 -20.87
C LEU A 331 -6.70 -5.22 -20.01
N LEU A 332 -6.97 -5.32 -18.70
CA LEU A 332 -6.56 -4.34 -17.70
C LEU A 332 -5.54 -5.00 -16.77
N LEU A 333 -4.34 -4.44 -16.74
CA LEU A 333 -3.22 -4.96 -15.99
C LEU A 333 -2.71 -3.91 -15.00
N LEU A 334 -2.32 -4.34 -13.82
CA LEU A 334 -1.72 -3.50 -12.78
C LEU A 334 -0.35 -4.03 -12.39
N THR A 335 0.62 -3.15 -12.19
CA THR A 335 1.96 -3.49 -11.70
C THR A 335 2.35 -2.51 -10.61
N PRO A 336 2.46 -2.94 -9.34
CA PRO A 336 2.93 -2.06 -8.28
C PRO A 336 4.47 -2.07 -8.21
N HIS A 337 5.07 -0.96 -7.81
CA HIS A 337 6.48 -0.87 -7.46
C HIS A 337 6.59 -0.19 -6.10
N ILE A 338 7.12 -0.93 -5.12
CA ILE A 338 7.38 -0.40 -3.78
C ILE A 338 8.80 0.17 -3.77
N THR A 339 8.95 1.45 -3.44
CA THR A 339 10.23 2.16 -3.39
C THR A 339 10.43 2.89 -2.07
N GLU A 340 11.69 3.18 -1.74
CA GLU A 340 12.03 4.03 -0.61
C GLU A 340 11.71 5.49 -0.92
N ALA A 341 11.61 6.32 0.13
CA ALA A 341 11.31 7.74 -0.02
C ALA A 341 12.32 8.44 -0.95
N GLY A 342 11.80 9.22 -1.90
CA GLY A 342 12.61 9.97 -2.87
C GLY A 342 13.05 9.18 -4.11
N ALA A 343 12.84 7.86 -4.15
CA ALA A 343 13.04 7.06 -5.35
C ALA A 343 11.72 6.89 -6.11
N SER A 344 11.66 7.32 -7.38
CA SER A 344 10.47 7.21 -8.20
C SER A 344 10.74 6.43 -9.50
N PRO A 345 10.14 5.24 -9.68
CA PRO A 345 10.11 4.55 -10.96
C PRO A 345 9.05 5.15 -11.91
N ALA A 346 8.22 6.08 -11.42
CA ALA A 346 7.18 6.75 -12.20
C ALA A 346 7.74 7.82 -13.14
N ILE A 347 8.96 8.31 -12.89
CA ILE A 347 9.65 9.27 -13.76
C ILE A 347 10.44 8.47 -14.80
N TYR A 348 10.31 8.84 -16.07
CA TYR A 348 11.04 8.22 -17.18
C TYR A 348 12.52 8.09 -16.81
N ASN A 349 13.02 6.87 -16.96
CA ASN A 349 14.40 6.46 -16.72
C ASN A 349 15.37 7.57 -17.19
N GLU A 350 16.19 8.10 -16.27
CA GLU A 350 17.11 9.22 -16.55
C GLU A 350 18.04 8.97 -17.76
N GLY A 351 18.25 7.71 -18.13
CA GLY A 351 18.99 7.32 -19.33
C GLY A 351 18.43 7.88 -20.66
N LEU A 352 17.12 8.15 -20.76
CA LEU A 352 16.52 8.74 -21.97
C LEU A 352 16.68 10.27 -22.03
N MET A 353 16.89 10.94 -20.89
CA MET A 353 17.15 12.38 -20.86
C MET A 353 18.58 12.72 -21.33
N ASN A 354 19.50 11.74 -21.30
CA ASN A 354 20.89 11.94 -21.68
C ASN A 354 21.17 11.67 -23.17
N GLU A 355 20.21 11.11 -23.93
CA GLU A 355 20.39 10.83 -25.37
C GLU A 355 19.84 11.92 -26.29
N GLU A 356 19.01 12.85 -25.80
CA GLU A 356 18.56 14.01 -26.59
C GLU A 356 19.50 15.23 -26.45
N GLY A 357 20.64 15.07 -25.78
CA GLY A 357 21.58 16.14 -25.43
C GLY A 357 22.96 16.09 -26.09
N ASN A 358 23.18 15.32 -27.16
CA ASN A 358 24.47 15.31 -27.87
C ASN A 358 24.33 15.34 -29.39
#